data_AF-A0AA43L934-F1
#
_entry.id   AF-A0AA43L934-F1
#
_cell.length_a   1.000
_cell.length_b   1.000
_cell.length_c   1.000
_cell.angle_alpha   90.00
_cell.angle_beta   90.00
_cell.angle_gamma   90.00
#
_symmetry.space_group_name_H-M   'P 1'
#
loop_
_entity.id
_entity.type
_entity.pdbx_description
1 polymer ?
#
loop_
_entity_poly.entity_id
_entity_poly.type
_entity_poly.pdbx_seq_one_letter_code
_entity_poly.pdbx_strand_id
1 'polypeptide(L)'
;MTSHSYSPIRGELCMNSSCVKYRQLNKIRRDKYLERGQSLLERFLDQDDVSTHFNFTSHATKRCVERAINTRRLLEIVVADGFAVDCNTDNESIVVHGCEKIEKGKYRHLHVVLQLDTNGPYIEAKVVTVFDPKASSHLYNDSLDFRVCWCQPHELDAWV
;
A
#
# COMPACT_ATOMS: atom_id res chain seq x y z
N MET A 1 -0.74 19.81 31.62
CA MET A 1 -0.71 20.23 30.22
C MET A 1 -1.38 19.16 29.39
N THR A 2 -2.61 19.40 28.96
CA THR A 2 -3.39 18.46 28.15
C THR A 2 -2.85 18.47 26.72
N SER A 3 -2.11 17.42 26.35
CA SER A 3 -1.67 17.20 24.97
C SER A 3 -2.89 16.99 24.09
N HIS A 4 -3.35 18.06 23.44
CA HIS A 4 -4.38 17.95 22.42
C HIS A 4 -3.75 17.22 21.24
N SER A 5 -4.17 15.96 21.04
CA SER A 5 -3.87 15.18 19.86
C SER A 5 -4.51 15.86 18.66
N TYR A 6 -3.77 16.77 18.02
CA TYR A 6 -4.14 17.33 16.73
C TYR A 6 -4.08 16.21 15.69
N SER A 7 -5.24 15.65 15.36
CA SER A 7 -5.39 14.92 14.11
C SER A 7 -5.33 15.95 12.98
N PRO A 8 -4.35 15.88 12.07
CA PRO A 8 -4.30 16.82 10.95
C PRO A 8 -5.58 16.71 10.11
N ILE A 9 -6.02 17.84 9.55
CA ILE A 9 -7.04 17.86 8.51
C ILE A 9 -6.44 17.15 7.27
N ARG A 10 -7.28 16.50 6.44
CA ARG A 10 -6.80 15.79 5.24
C ARG A 10 -5.87 16.67 4.40
N GLY A 11 -4.71 16.11 4.02
CA GLY A 11 -3.69 16.81 3.24
C GLY A 11 -2.77 17.72 4.06
N GLU A 12 -3.13 18.07 5.30
CA GLU A 12 -2.27 18.86 6.17
C GLU A 12 -1.18 18.00 6.83
N LEU A 13 0.03 18.55 6.87
CA LEU A 13 1.17 17.89 7.49
C LEU A 13 1.02 17.92 9.02
N CYS A 14 1.07 16.75 9.65
CA CYS A 14 1.22 16.70 11.11
C CYS A 14 2.55 17.33 11.53
N MET A 15 2.48 18.27 12.48
CA MET A 15 3.64 19.02 13.01
C MET A 15 4.20 18.41 14.31
N ASN A 16 3.64 17.30 14.79
CA ASN A 16 4.24 16.56 15.90
C ASN A 16 5.66 16.12 15.50
N SER A 17 6.65 16.40 16.34
CA SER A 17 8.08 16.18 16.04
C SER A 17 8.40 14.74 15.64
N SER A 18 7.75 13.76 16.27
CA SER A 18 7.87 12.35 15.90
C SER A 18 7.32 12.10 14.49
N CYS A 19 6.13 12.63 14.17
CA CYS A 19 5.53 12.52 12.84
C CYS A 19 6.36 13.21 11.75
N VAL A 20 6.98 14.36 12.05
CA VAL A 20 7.93 15.04 11.13
C VAL A 20 9.14 14.16 10.86
N LYS A 21 9.78 13.60 11.91
CA LYS A 21 10.93 12.71 11.79
C LYS A 21 10.59 11.46 10.97
N TYR A 22 9.48 10.78 11.28
CA TYR A 22 9.05 9.59 10.54
C TYR A 22 8.73 9.89 9.08
N ARG A 23 8.09 11.02 8.79
CA ARG A 23 7.81 11.45 7.41
C ARG A 23 9.09 11.65 6.62
N GLN A 24 10.10 12.31 7.20
CA GLN A 24 11.39 12.50 6.53
C GLN A 24 12.11 11.17 6.29
N LEU A 25 12.17 10.30 7.29
CA LEU A 25 12.78 8.97 7.16
C LEU A 25 12.07 8.11 6.10
N ASN A 26 10.74 8.09 6.11
CA ASN A 26 9.97 7.35 5.10
C ASN A 26 10.11 7.94 3.71
N LYS A 27 10.21 9.27 3.58
CA LYS A 27 10.51 9.90 2.29
C LYS A 27 11.87 9.44 1.77
N ILE A 28 12.93 9.50 2.58
CA ILE A 28 14.27 9.05 2.18
C ILE A 28 14.25 7.57 1.77
N ARG A 29 13.58 6.72 2.56
CA ARG A 29 13.43 5.29 2.25
C ARG A 29 12.68 5.09 0.93
N ARG A 30 11.55 5.76 0.74
CA ARG A 30 10.75 5.70 -0.48
C ARG A 30 11.60 6.14 -1.67
N ASP A 31 12.17 7.34 -1.64
CA ASP A 31 12.98 7.88 -2.74
C ASP A 31 14.15 6.95 -3.11
N LYS A 32 14.70 6.21 -2.14
CA LYS A 32 15.77 5.23 -2.36
C LYS A 32 15.31 3.91 -2.97
N TYR A 33 14.12 3.41 -2.61
CA TYR A 33 13.69 2.04 -2.93
C TYR A 33 12.46 1.96 -3.84
N LEU A 34 11.80 3.08 -4.14
CA LEU A 34 10.60 3.12 -4.97
C LEU A 34 10.84 2.56 -6.37
N GLU A 35 11.95 2.95 -7.01
CA GLU A 35 12.33 2.44 -8.33
C GLU A 35 12.52 0.92 -8.29
N ARG A 36 13.20 0.39 -7.26
CA ARG A 36 13.33 -1.06 -7.07
C ARG A 36 11.97 -1.73 -6.92
N GLY A 37 11.07 -1.15 -6.12
CA GLY A 37 9.72 -1.68 -5.94
C GLY A 37 8.92 -1.71 -7.25
N GLN A 38 9.05 -0.66 -8.05
CA GLN A 38 8.43 -0.58 -9.37
C GLN A 38 9.02 -1.62 -10.34
N SER A 39 10.34 -1.76 -10.41
CA SER A 39 10.98 -2.79 -11.24
C SER A 39 10.63 -4.22 -10.80
N LEU A 40 10.43 -4.47 -9.51
CA LEU A 40 9.96 -5.76 -9.01
C LEU A 40 8.52 -6.04 -9.42
N LEU A 41 7.65 -5.03 -9.37
CA LEU A 41 6.27 -5.14 -9.86
C LEU A 41 6.25 -5.43 -11.36
N GLU A 42 7.03 -4.70 -12.16
CA GLU A 42 7.11 -4.91 -13.62
C GLU A 42 7.60 -6.32 -13.96
N ARG A 43 8.68 -6.80 -13.32
CA ARG A 43 9.15 -8.18 -13.48
C ARG A 43 8.12 -9.23 -13.08
N PHE A 44 7.26 -8.92 -12.11
CA PHE A 44 6.15 -9.80 -11.75
C PHE A 44 5.07 -9.81 -12.85
N LEU A 45 4.73 -8.64 -13.39
CA LEU A 45 3.70 -8.47 -14.42
C LEU A 45 4.14 -8.97 -15.81
N ASP A 46 5.44 -9.00 -16.09
CA ASP A 46 6.02 -9.49 -17.35
C ASP A 46 6.04 -11.02 -17.47
N GLN A 47 5.64 -11.76 -16.44
CA GLN A 47 5.59 -13.22 -16.46
C GLN A 47 4.37 -13.75 -17.20
N ASP A 48 4.56 -14.89 -17.87
CA ASP A 48 3.45 -15.66 -18.41
C ASP A 48 2.53 -16.12 -17.26
N ASP A 49 1.22 -16.02 -17.46
CA ASP A 49 0.19 -16.47 -16.52
C ASP A 49 0.27 -15.91 -15.08
N VAL A 50 0.61 -14.62 -14.91
CA VAL A 50 0.66 -13.87 -13.61
C VAL A 50 -0.37 -14.31 -12.55
N SER A 51 -1.60 -14.63 -12.97
CA SER A 51 -2.67 -15.09 -12.08
C SER A 51 -2.37 -16.34 -11.25
N THR A 52 -1.52 -17.26 -11.75
CA THR A 52 -1.14 -18.49 -11.05
C THR A 52 -0.14 -18.24 -9.93
N HIS A 53 0.61 -17.14 -10.04
CA HIS A 53 1.63 -16.70 -9.09
C HIS A 53 1.10 -15.62 -8.12
N PHE A 54 -0.21 -15.35 -8.13
CA PHE A 54 -0.85 -14.34 -7.29
C PHE A 54 -1.70 -14.97 -6.19
N ASN A 55 -1.16 -14.98 -4.98
CA ASN A 55 -1.69 -15.72 -3.84
C ASN A 55 -2.16 -14.80 -2.70
N PHE A 56 -3.12 -15.25 -1.90
CA PHE A 56 -3.65 -14.47 -0.76
C PHE A 56 -3.31 -15.10 0.58
N THR A 57 -2.87 -14.29 1.54
CA THR A 57 -2.82 -14.72 2.95
C THR A 57 -4.22 -14.81 3.56
N SER A 58 -4.37 -15.56 4.66
CA SER A 58 -5.60 -15.57 5.45
C SER A 58 -5.99 -14.18 5.95
N HIS A 59 -5.01 -13.36 6.32
CA HIS A 59 -5.22 -11.97 6.74
C HIS A 59 -5.79 -11.12 5.58
N ALA A 60 -5.18 -11.18 4.40
CA ALA A 60 -5.67 -10.46 3.23
C ALA A 60 -7.08 -10.89 2.85
N THR A 61 -7.39 -12.19 2.84
CA THR A 61 -8.74 -12.70 2.55
C THR A 61 -9.76 -12.13 3.54
N LYS A 62 -9.45 -12.12 4.84
CA LYS A 62 -10.30 -11.48 5.85
C LYS A 62 -10.49 -9.99 5.59
N ARG A 63 -9.42 -9.25 5.26
CA ARG A 63 -9.52 -7.81 4.94
C ARG A 63 -10.37 -7.54 3.71
N CYS A 64 -10.30 -8.40 2.69
CA CYS A 64 -11.13 -8.29 1.49
C CYS A 64 -12.61 -8.42 1.84
N VAL A 65 -12.98 -9.41 2.66
CA VAL A 65 -14.36 -9.58 3.14
C VAL A 65 -14.82 -8.38 3.95
N GLU A 66 -14.05 -7.95 4.94
CA GLU A 66 -14.36 -6.79 5.80
C GLU A 66 -14.58 -5.49 5.01
N ARG A 67 -13.91 -5.34 3.86
CA ARG A 67 -13.91 -4.13 3.05
C ARG A 67 -14.76 -4.26 1.78
N ALA A 68 -15.47 -5.37 1.61
CA ALA A 68 -16.25 -5.71 0.43
C ALA A 68 -15.44 -5.57 -0.87
N ILE A 69 -14.21 -6.12 -0.88
CA ILE A 69 -13.30 -6.12 -2.03
C ILE A 69 -13.31 -7.51 -2.65
N ASN A 70 -13.55 -7.58 -3.96
CA ASN A 70 -13.46 -8.83 -4.71
C ASN A 70 -11.99 -9.20 -4.97
N THR A 71 -11.56 -10.38 -4.54
CA THR A 71 -10.17 -10.84 -4.68
C THR A 71 -9.74 -10.99 -6.13
N ARG A 72 -10.62 -11.44 -7.03
CA ARG A 72 -10.33 -11.49 -8.48
C ARG A 72 -10.09 -10.10 -9.03
N ARG A 73 -10.85 -9.11 -8.55
CA ARG A 73 -10.73 -7.73 -8.99
C ARG A 73 -9.41 -7.09 -8.55
N LEU A 74 -8.83 -7.55 -7.43
CA LEU A 74 -7.52 -7.05 -6.97
C LEU A 74 -6.39 -7.38 -7.93
N LEU A 75 -6.36 -8.60 -8.48
CA LEU A 75 -5.38 -8.94 -9.51
C LEU A 75 -5.55 -8.02 -10.72
N GLU A 76 -6.79 -7.84 -11.20
CA GLU A 76 -7.07 -6.95 -12.34
C GLU A 76 -6.62 -5.51 -12.07
N ILE A 77 -6.79 -5.01 -10.85
CA ILE A 77 -6.33 -3.67 -10.44
C ILE A 77 -4.80 -3.58 -10.45
N VAL A 78 -4.12 -4.58 -9.89
CA VAL A 78 -2.65 -4.63 -9.84
C VAL A 78 -2.06 -4.72 -11.25
N VAL A 79 -2.66 -5.52 -12.14
CA VAL A 79 -2.18 -5.75 -13.50
C VAL A 79 -2.48 -4.57 -14.43
N ALA A 80 -3.67 -3.98 -14.35
CA ALA A 80 -4.09 -2.95 -15.32
C ALA A 80 -3.59 -1.55 -14.97
N ASP A 81 -3.66 -1.17 -13.68
CA ASP A 81 -3.50 0.22 -13.23
C ASP A 81 -2.53 0.34 -12.05
N GLY A 82 -1.86 -0.75 -11.65
CA GLY A 82 -1.04 -0.81 -10.47
C GLY A 82 0.32 -0.15 -10.65
N PHE A 83 0.72 0.68 -9.68
CA PHE A 83 2.10 1.17 -9.58
C PHE A 83 2.58 1.12 -8.13
N ALA A 84 3.88 0.89 -7.94
CA ALA A 84 4.48 0.86 -6.62
C ALA A 84 4.48 2.29 -6.03
N VAL A 85 4.10 2.42 -4.77
CA VAL A 85 4.12 3.70 -4.03
C VAL A 85 5.02 3.66 -2.80
N ASP A 86 5.36 2.46 -2.34
CA ASP A 86 6.32 2.24 -1.25
C ASP A 86 6.99 0.86 -1.44
N CYS A 87 8.20 0.72 -0.91
CA CYS A 87 8.97 -0.52 -0.97
C CYS A 87 9.70 -0.72 0.37
N ASN A 88 9.47 -1.86 0.99
CA ASN A 88 10.22 -2.34 2.14
C ASN A 88 11.18 -3.45 1.70
N THR A 89 12.47 -3.19 1.81
CA THR A 89 13.51 -4.13 1.38
C THR A 89 13.77 -5.25 2.38
N ASP A 90 13.35 -5.12 3.63
CA ASP A 90 13.66 -6.10 4.68
C ASP A 90 12.93 -7.43 4.46
N ASN A 91 11.74 -7.37 3.86
CA ASN A 91 10.89 -8.53 3.58
C ASN A 91 10.43 -8.60 2.11
N GLU A 92 11.08 -7.84 1.22
CA GLU A 92 10.72 -7.67 -0.19
C GLU A 92 9.22 -7.39 -0.40
N SER A 93 8.65 -6.51 0.43
CA SER A 93 7.26 -6.10 0.27
C SER A 93 7.14 -4.75 -0.44
N ILE A 94 6.15 -4.65 -1.32
CA ILE A 94 5.80 -3.43 -2.03
C ILE A 94 4.36 -3.06 -1.71
N VAL A 95 4.08 -1.76 -1.72
CA VAL A 95 2.71 -1.24 -1.71
C VAL A 95 2.36 -0.84 -3.13
N VAL A 96 1.38 -1.51 -3.70
CA VAL A 96 0.84 -1.18 -5.02
C VAL A 96 -0.39 -0.32 -4.82
N HIS A 97 -0.39 0.88 -5.42
CA HIS A 97 -1.57 1.70 -5.53
C HIS A 97 -2.32 1.33 -6.81
N GLY A 98 -3.64 1.19 -6.71
CA GLY A 98 -4.51 1.00 -7.86
C GLY A 98 -5.91 1.54 -7.59
N CYS A 99 -6.74 1.57 -8.64
CA CYS A 99 -8.08 2.14 -8.58
C CYS A 99 -9.16 1.13 -9.00
N GLU A 100 -10.21 0.98 -8.20
CA GLU A 100 -11.41 0.22 -8.54
C GLU A 100 -12.53 1.17 -8.97
N LYS A 101 -13.03 1.03 -10.20
CA LYS A 101 -14.21 1.77 -10.63
C LYS A 101 -15.46 1.27 -9.90
N ILE A 102 -16.12 2.15 -9.16
CA ILE A 102 -17.37 1.83 -8.43
C ILE A 102 -18.59 2.28 -9.25
N GLU A 103 -18.54 3.49 -9.81
CA GLU A 103 -19.63 4.10 -10.59
C GLU A 103 -19.06 4.98 -11.71
N LYS A 104 -19.93 5.53 -12.57
CA LYS A 104 -19.52 6.50 -13.60
C LYS A 104 -18.84 7.71 -12.94
N GLY A 105 -17.55 7.89 -13.22
CA GLY A 105 -16.75 8.99 -12.69
C GLY A 105 -16.34 8.84 -11.21
N LYS A 106 -16.57 7.68 -10.58
CA LYS A 106 -16.17 7.43 -9.19
C LYS A 106 -15.27 6.20 -9.10
N TYR A 107 -14.13 6.40 -8.47
CA TYR A 107 -13.11 5.39 -8.25
C TYR A 107 -12.80 5.24 -6.76
N ARG A 108 -12.56 4.01 -6.34
CA ARG A 108 -12.00 3.65 -5.03
C ARG A 108 -10.50 3.52 -5.18
N HIS A 109 -9.73 4.23 -4.36
CA HIS A 109 -8.30 3.99 -4.27
C HIS A 109 -8.06 2.78 -3.38
N LEU A 110 -7.13 1.92 -3.76
CA LEU A 110 -6.75 0.74 -3.01
C LEU A 110 -5.24 0.66 -2.93
N HIS A 111 -4.76 0.35 -1.73
CA HIS A 111 -3.37 -0.05 -1.49
C HIS A 111 -3.35 -1.55 -1.24
N VAL A 112 -2.60 -2.24 -2.08
CA VAL A 112 -2.38 -3.69 -2.03
C VAL A 112 -0.94 -3.92 -1.59
N VAL A 113 -0.75 -4.56 -0.45
CA VAL A 113 0.59 -4.92 0.02
C VAL A 113 0.94 -6.29 -0.53
N LEU A 114 1.93 -6.34 -1.40
CA LEU A 114 2.47 -7.57 -1.97
C LEU A 114 3.80 -7.89 -1.32
N GLN A 115 3.97 -9.13 -0.89
CA GLN A 115 5.28 -9.69 -0.61
C GLN A 115 5.71 -10.50 -1.83
N LEU A 116 6.87 -10.19 -2.39
CA LEU A 116 7.38 -10.84 -3.59
C LEU A 116 8.50 -11.82 -3.21
N ASP A 117 8.37 -13.07 -3.62
CA ASP A 117 9.43 -14.08 -3.49
C ASP A 117 10.11 -14.26 -4.84
N THR A 118 11.40 -13.92 -4.89
CA THR A 118 12.22 -13.95 -6.11
C THR A 118 13.18 -15.14 -6.17
N ASN A 119 13.07 -16.10 -5.24
CA ASN A 119 14.00 -17.24 -5.14
C ASN A 119 13.71 -18.35 -6.16
N GLY A 120 12.51 -18.36 -6.75
CA GLY A 120 12.08 -19.35 -7.72
C GLY A 120 12.37 -18.97 -9.18
N PRO A 121 12.01 -19.84 -10.14
CA PRO A 121 12.03 -19.51 -11.56
C PRO A 121 10.98 -18.44 -11.94
N TYR A 122 9.98 -18.26 -11.09
CA TYR A 122 8.91 -17.25 -11.20
C TYR A 122 8.91 -16.38 -9.95
N ILE A 123 8.40 -15.15 -10.07
CA ILE A 123 8.18 -14.29 -8.88
C ILE A 123 6.80 -14.62 -8.32
N GLU A 124 6.77 -15.13 -7.10
CA GLU A 124 5.51 -15.38 -6.40
C GLU A 124 5.08 -14.11 -5.67
N ALA A 125 3.86 -13.63 -5.95
CA ALA A 125 3.28 -12.49 -5.27
C ALA A 125 2.25 -12.95 -4.23
N LYS A 126 2.51 -12.64 -2.97
CA LYS A 126 1.59 -12.90 -1.86
C LYS A 126 0.94 -11.59 -1.40
N VAL A 127 -0.37 -11.48 -1.53
CA VAL A 127 -1.17 -10.39 -0.95
C VAL A 127 -1.21 -10.55 0.57
N VAL A 128 -0.55 -9.64 1.26
CA VAL A 128 -0.46 -9.62 2.73
C VAL A 128 -1.66 -8.90 3.33
N THR A 129 -2.00 -7.75 2.77
CA THR A 129 -3.15 -6.95 3.22
C THR A 129 -3.62 -6.01 2.12
N VAL A 130 -4.84 -5.50 2.30
CA VAL A 130 -5.48 -4.55 1.39
C VAL A 130 -6.21 -3.51 2.21
N PHE A 131 -6.06 -2.24 1.85
CA PHE A 131 -6.76 -1.15 2.51
C PHE A 131 -7.13 -0.01 1.55
N ASP A 132 -8.15 0.74 1.94
CA ASP A 132 -8.59 1.94 1.25
C ASP A 132 -7.96 3.16 1.97
N PRO A 133 -6.96 3.84 1.37
CA PRO A 133 -6.29 4.97 2.01
C PRO A 133 -7.25 6.14 2.28
N LYS A 134 -8.41 6.20 1.62
CA LYS A 134 -9.42 7.24 1.87
C LYS A 134 -10.06 7.09 3.25
N ALA A 135 -10.20 5.86 3.76
CA ALA A 135 -10.73 5.60 5.11
C ALA A 135 -9.88 6.26 6.19
N SER A 136 -8.58 6.37 5.96
CA SER A 136 -7.62 7.07 6.83
C SER A 136 -6.95 8.24 6.10
N SER A 137 -7.72 9.00 5.31
CA SER A 137 -7.17 10.03 4.40
C SER A 137 -6.35 11.13 5.09
N HIS A 138 -6.58 11.39 6.38
CA HIS A 138 -5.78 12.29 7.20
C HIS A 138 -4.33 11.78 7.46
N LEU A 139 -4.05 10.52 7.17
CA LEU A 139 -2.72 9.93 7.26
C LEU A 139 -1.92 10.06 5.96
N TYR A 140 -2.56 10.42 4.85
CA TYR A 140 -1.97 10.44 3.52
C TYR A 140 -1.97 11.86 2.92
N ASN A 141 -1.14 12.07 1.90
CA ASN A 141 -1.20 13.25 1.06
C ASN A 141 -2.49 13.27 0.20
N ASP A 142 -2.70 14.35 -0.55
CA ASP A 142 -3.93 14.53 -1.33
C ASP A 142 -4.14 13.45 -2.41
N SER A 143 -3.05 13.00 -3.04
CA SER A 143 -3.02 11.92 -4.02
C SER A 143 -3.22 10.52 -3.41
N LEU A 144 -3.22 10.41 -2.08
CA LEU A 144 -3.34 9.18 -1.31
C LEU A 144 -2.21 8.16 -1.51
N ASP A 145 -1.14 8.50 -2.24
CA ASP A 145 -0.04 7.61 -2.58
C ASP A 145 1.12 7.66 -1.56
N PHE A 146 1.10 8.64 -0.64
CA PHE A 146 2.17 8.80 0.34
C PHE A 146 1.61 9.07 1.73
N ARG A 147 2.03 8.26 2.71
CA ARG A 147 1.69 8.50 4.12
C ARG A 147 2.48 9.72 4.63
N VAL A 148 1.78 10.67 5.26
CA VAL A 148 2.36 11.92 5.81
C VAL A 148 2.23 12.04 7.32
N CYS A 149 1.46 11.16 7.96
CA CYS A 149 1.23 11.14 9.40
C CYS A 149 1.31 9.73 10.00
N TRP A 150 1.93 9.64 11.19
CA TRP A 150 2.16 8.41 11.98
C TRP A 150 1.62 8.51 13.40
N CYS A 151 0.78 9.51 13.67
CA CYS A 151 0.39 9.85 15.03
C CYS A 151 -0.70 8.91 15.60
N GLN A 152 -1.06 7.85 14.86
CA GLN A 152 -1.83 6.70 15.34
C GLN A 152 -0.99 5.42 15.22
N PRO A 153 -0.33 4.98 16.31
CA PRO A 153 0.55 3.81 16.29
C PRO A 153 -0.20 2.47 16.18
N HIS A 154 -1.48 2.39 16.53
CA HIS A 154 -2.23 1.12 16.52
C HIS A 154 -2.50 0.54 15.12
N GLU A 155 -2.20 1.26 14.04
CA GLU A 155 -2.24 0.73 12.67
C GLU A 155 -0.87 0.27 12.15
N LEU A 156 0.22 0.44 12.93
CA LEU A 156 1.57 0.02 12.54
C LEU A 156 1.76 -1.49 12.62
N ASP A 157 1.00 -2.18 13.47
CA ASP A 157 1.05 -3.65 13.61
C ASP A 157 0.48 -4.41 12.40
N ALA A 158 -0.02 -3.69 11.38
CA ALA A 158 -0.46 -4.29 10.12
C ALA A 158 0.63 -4.27 9.02
N TRP A 159 1.80 -3.70 9.31
CA TRP A 159 2.92 -3.53 8.38
C TRP A 159 4.14 -4.41 8.70
N VAL A 160 4.07 -5.18 9.80
CA VAL A 160 5.11 -6.12 10.25
C VAL A 160 4.55 -7.54 10.20
#